data_AF-A0A3C1ABR8-F1
#
_entry.id   AF-A0A3C1ABR8-F1
#
_cell.length_a   1.000
_cell.length_b   1.000
_cell.length_c   1.000
_cell.angle_alpha   90.00
_cell.angle_beta   90.00
_cell.angle_gamma   90.00
#
_symmetry.space_group_name_H-M   'P 1'
#
loop_
_entity.id
_entity.type
_entity.pdbx_description
1 polymer ?
#
loop_
_entity_poly.entity_id
_entity_poly.type
_entity_poly.pdbx_seq_one_letter_code
_entity_poly.pdbx_strand_id
1 'polypeptide(L)'
;MKQFLVVAYDIADDRRRQKIAKVLEQHGIRCNESVFECVLTGVKIKNLKLKLSKLANENEDIILYYYLCQPCVMKRDSFGKRPEWQPEIILI
;
A
#
# COMPACT_ATOMS: atom_id res chain seq x y z
N MET A 1 6.72 16.77 2.38
CA MET A 1 5.27 16.53 2.45
C MET A 1 5.00 15.03 2.33
N LYS A 2 4.07 14.50 3.14
CA LYS A 2 3.58 13.12 3.03
C LYS A 2 2.53 13.01 1.92
N GLN A 3 2.37 11.84 1.35
CA GLN A 3 1.37 11.52 0.33
C GLN A 3 0.57 10.30 0.77
N PHE A 4 -0.72 10.31 0.45
CA PHE A 4 -1.57 9.14 0.58
C PHE A 4 -1.41 8.24 -0.63
N LEU A 5 -1.04 6.98 -0.41
CA LEU A 5 -0.75 6.00 -1.44
C LEU A 5 -1.52 4.71 -1.14
N VAL A 6 -2.39 4.29 -2.06
CA VAL A 6 -2.93 2.94 -2.08
C VAL A 6 -2.00 2.06 -2.90
N VAL A 7 -1.58 0.94 -2.33
CA VAL A 7 -0.84 -0.11 -3.03
C VAL A 7 -1.77 -1.31 -3.17
N ALA A 8 -2.09 -1.69 -4.39
CA ALA A 8 -2.82 -2.92 -4.70
C ALA A 8 -1.87 -3.86 -5.43
N TYR A 9 -1.99 -5.17 -5.19
CA TYR A 9 -1.18 -6.14 -5.91
C TYR A 9 -1.98 -7.34 -6.39
N ASP A 10 -1.45 -7.99 -7.41
CA ASP A 10 -1.81 -9.34 -7.84
C ASP A 10 -0.50 -10.12 -7.97
N ILE A 11 -0.25 -11.08 -7.07
CA ILE A 11 1.05 -11.77 -6.93
C ILE A 11 0.79 -13.27 -7.00
N ALA A 12 1.30 -13.91 -8.05
CA ALA A 12 1.01 -15.30 -8.38
C ALA A 12 1.61 -16.29 -7.35
N ASP A 13 2.85 -16.04 -6.90
CA ASP A 13 3.54 -16.90 -5.94
C ASP A 13 3.29 -16.50 -4.49
N ASP A 14 2.89 -17.47 -3.67
CA ASP A 14 2.59 -17.28 -2.25
C ASP A 14 3.78 -16.76 -1.45
N ARG A 15 5.01 -17.20 -1.75
CA ARG A 15 6.20 -16.78 -1.00
C ARG A 15 6.55 -15.33 -1.32
N ARG A 16 6.46 -14.90 -2.59
CA ARG A 16 6.60 -13.50 -2.99
C ARG A 16 5.50 -12.64 -2.38
N ARG A 17 4.25 -13.12 -2.42
CA ARG A 17 3.09 -12.42 -1.84
C ARG A 17 3.28 -12.17 -0.35
N GLN A 18 3.69 -13.18 0.42
CA GLN A 18 3.96 -13.03 1.86
C GLN A 18 5.10 -12.04 2.14
N LYS A 19 6.19 -12.08 1.35
CA LYS A 19 7.31 -11.14 1.50
C LYS A 19 6.88 -9.69 1.20
N ILE A 20 6.13 -9.48 0.11
CA ILE A 20 5.60 -8.18 -0.29
C ILE A 20 4.63 -7.64 0.76
N ALA A 21 3.70 -8.46 1.24
CA ALA A 21 2.76 -8.11 2.31
C ALA A 21 3.51 -7.65 3.57
N LYS A 22 4.50 -8.44 4.04
CA LYS A 22 5.30 -8.10 5.22
C LYS A 22 6.06 -6.78 5.07
N VAL A 23 6.50 -6.45 3.86
CA VAL A 23 7.12 -5.14 3.59
C VAL A 23 6.08 -4.03 3.67
N LEU A 24 4.90 -4.20 3.07
CA LEU A 24 3.85 -3.19 3.08
C LEU A 24 3.25 -2.95 4.47
N GLU A 25 3.14 -3.98 5.30
CA GLU A 25 2.70 -3.88 6.72
C GLU A 25 3.62 -2.97 7.56
N GLN A 26 4.88 -2.78 7.17
CA GLN A 26 5.80 -1.83 7.83
C GLN A 26 5.56 -0.37 7.43
N HIS A 27 4.76 -0.12 6.39
CA HIS A 27 4.60 1.19 5.76
C HIS A 27 3.16 1.69 5.71
N GLY A 28 2.19 0.85 6.08
CA GLY A 28 0.78 1.16 5.97
C GLY A 28 -0.12 0.08 6.57
N ILE A 29 -1.42 0.24 6.36
CA ILE A 29 -2.46 -0.65 6.89
C ILE A 29 -2.90 -1.60 5.77
N ARG A 30 -2.93 -2.90 6.06
CA ARG A 30 -3.49 -3.92 5.18
C ARG A 30 -5.01 -3.87 5.25
N CYS A 31 -5.65 -3.40 4.18
CA CYS A 31 -7.09 -3.12 4.13
C CYS A 31 -7.90 -4.26 3.51
N ASN A 32 -7.25 -5.07 2.69
CA ASN A 32 -7.74 -6.30 2.08
C ASN A 32 -6.56 -7.29 2.01
N GLU A 33 -6.77 -8.53 1.59
CA GLU A 33 -5.68 -9.48 1.33
C GLU A 33 -4.60 -8.85 0.44
N SER A 34 -5.00 -8.13 -0.60
CA SER A 34 -4.08 -7.57 -1.61
C SER A 34 -4.10 -6.05 -1.75
N VAL A 35 -4.63 -5.32 -0.75
CA VAL A 35 -4.72 -3.85 -0.78
C VAL A 35 -4.18 -3.25 0.51
N PHE A 36 -3.31 -2.25 0.35
CA PHE A 36 -2.63 -1.54 1.43
C PHE A 36 -2.81 -0.05 1.27
N GLU A 37 -2.91 0.63 2.39
CA GLU A 37 -2.98 2.08 2.46
C GLU A 37 -1.83 2.64 3.27
N CYS A 38 -1.05 3.50 2.63
CA CYS A 38 0.20 4.03 3.15
C CYS A 38 0.16 5.56 3.17
N VAL A 39 0.81 6.15 4.17
CA VAL A 39 1.02 7.60 4.25
C VAL A 39 2.52 7.85 4.42
N LEU A 40 3.17 8.23 3.32
CA LEU A 40 4.63 8.19 3.20
C LEU A 40 5.16 9.48 2.58
N THR A 41 6.40 9.84 2.92
CA THR A 41 7.12 10.90 2.18
C THR A 41 7.57 10.38 0.81
N GLY A 42 7.82 11.29 -0.15
CA GLY A 42 8.27 10.89 -1.49
C GLY A 42 9.53 10.01 -1.49
N VAL A 43 10.48 10.26 -0.58
CA VAL A 43 11.67 9.41 -0.41
C VAL A 43 11.30 8.01 0.06
N LYS A 44 10.41 7.89 1.05
CA LYS A 44 9.92 6.59 1.55
C LYS A 44 9.16 5.83 0.46
N ILE A 45 8.37 6.52 -0.37
CA ILE A 45 7.68 5.90 -1.51
C ILE A 45 8.68 5.35 -2.52
N LYS A 46 9.70 6.13 -2.91
CA LYS A 46 10.74 5.68 -3.84
C LYS A 46 11.45 4.42 -3.31
N ASN A 47 11.83 4.41 -2.03
CA ASN A 47 12.48 3.27 -1.39
C ASN A 47 11.54 2.05 -1.32
N LEU A 48 10.27 2.26 -1.01
CA LEU A 48 9.26 1.19 -1.01
C LEU A 48 9.13 0.56 -2.41
N LYS A 49 8.96 1.37 -3.46
CA LYS A 49 8.84 0.88 -4.84
C LYS A 49 10.06 0.07 -5.26
N LEU A 50 11.27 0.53 -4.93
CA LEU A 50 12.52 -0.19 -5.20
C LEU A 50 12.61 -1.53 -4.43
N LYS A 51 12.11 -1.58 -3.20
CA LYS A 51 12.10 -2.81 -2.40
C LYS A 51 11.10 -3.82 -2.95
N LEU A 52 9.92 -3.36 -3.35
CA LEU A 52 8.88 -4.21 -3.93
C LEU A 52 9.28 -4.76 -5.30
N SER A 53 9.88 -3.94 -6.17
CA SER A 53 10.33 -4.39 -7.49
C SER A 53 11.42 -5.47 -7.44
N LYS A 54 12.22 -5.51 -6.36
CA LYS A 54 13.21 -6.57 -6.12
C LYS A 54 12.60 -7.88 -5.61
N LEU A 55 11.37 -7.83 -5.11
CA LEU A 55 10.67 -9.00 -4.57
C LEU A 55 9.68 -9.60 -5.57
N ALA A 56 9.11 -8.77 -6.45
CA ALA A 56 8.16 -9.18 -7.46
C ALA A 56 8.85 -9.79 -8.70
N ASN A 57 8.13 -10.63 -9.41
CA ASN A 57 8.46 -11.09 -10.76
C ASN A 57 7.66 -10.28 -11.78
N GLU A 58 8.33 -9.44 -12.56
CA GLU A 58 7.68 -8.54 -13.53
C GLU A 58 6.85 -9.23 -14.63
N ASN A 59 7.06 -10.53 -14.86
CA ASN A 59 6.31 -11.32 -15.85
C ASN A 59 5.04 -11.97 -15.29
N GLU A 60 4.90 -12.02 -13.96
CA GLU A 60 3.82 -12.76 -13.28
C GLU A 60 3.04 -11.89 -12.29
N ASP A 61 3.66 -10.81 -11.81
CA ASP A 61 3.17 -10.03 -10.68
C ASP A 61 2.85 -8.60 -11.11
N ILE A 62 1.74 -8.07 -10.58
CA ILE A 62 1.30 -6.70 -10.80
C ILE A 62 1.29 -5.97 -9.45
N ILE A 63 1.92 -4.80 -9.39
CA ILE A 63 1.82 -3.88 -8.25
C ILE A 63 1.39 -2.51 -8.74
N LEU A 64 0.21 -2.07 -8.29
CA LEU A 64 -0.41 -0.79 -8.66
C LEU A 64 -0.25 0.21 -7.52
N TYR A 65 -0.02 1.47 -7.90
CA TYR A 65 0.24 2.58 -6.98
C TYR A 65 -0.74 3.73 -7.29
N TYR A 66 -1.73 3.93 -6.43
CA TYR A 66 -2.70 5.03 -6.59
C TYR A 66 -2.43 6.13 -5.58
N TYR A 67 -2.05 7.30 -6.08
CA TYR A 67 -1.87 8.49 -5.26
C TYR A 67 -3.21 9.18 -5.09
N LEU A 68 -3.65 9.36 -3.85
CA LEU A 68 -4.92 10.02 -3.55
C LEU A 68 -4.67 11.42 -2.99
N CYS A 69 -5.40 12.40 -3.51
CA CYS A 69 -5.49 13.71 -2.89
C CYS A 69 -6.39 13.66 -1.65
N GLN A 70 -6.28 14.65 -0.77
CA GLN A 70 -7.04 14.72 0.47
C GLN A 70 -8.56 14.55 0.26
N PRO A 71 -9.21 15.21 -0.72
CA PRO A 71 -10.64 14.96 -1.00
C PRO A 71 -10.96 13.52 -1.38
N CYS A 72 -10.10 12.83 -2.13
CA CYS A 72 -10.31 11.42 -2.48
C CYS A 72 -10.18 10.51 -1.27
N VAL A 73 -9.24 10.81 -0.36
CA VAL A 73 -9.07 10.07 0.90
C VAL A 73 -10.33 10.16 1.77
N MET A 74 -10.99 11.31 1.81
CA MET A 74 -12.23 11.50 2.60
C MET A 74 -13.45 10.80 2.00
N LYS A 75 -13.40 10.39 0.73
CA LYS A 75 -14.50 9.72 0.01
C LYS A 75 -14.35 8.20 -0.06
N ARG A 76 -13.35 7.63 0.62
CA ARG A 76 -13.16 6.18 0.64
C ARG A 76 -14.28 5.55 1.46
N ASP A 77 -14.77 4.44 0.96
CA ASP A 77 -15.80 3.63 1.60
C ASP A 77 -15.45 2.15 1.44
N SER A 78 -16.05 1.29 2.25
CA SER A 78 -15.84 -0.14 2.21
C SER A 78 -17.06 -0.90 2.69
N PHE A 79 -17.36 -2.02 2.03
CA PHE A 79 -18.32 -2.99 2.51
C PHE A 79 -17.60 -4.12 3.28
N GLY A 80 -18.02 -4.40 4.52
CA GLY A 80 -17.45 -5.45 5.36
C GLY A 80 -16.48 -4.95 6.44
N LYS A 81 -15.84 -5.89 7.15
CA LYS A 81 -14.90 -5.56 8.23
C LYS A 81 -13.56 -5.15 7.65
N ARG A 82 -13.04 -4.04 8.15
CA ARG A 82 -11.72 -3.52 7.83
C ARG A 82 -11.02 -3.13 9.15
N PRO A 83 -9.69 -3.22 9.25
CA PRO A 83 -8.99 -2.66 10.39
C PRO A 83 -9.35 -1.19 10.60
N GLU A 84 -9.50 -0.78 11.87
CA GLU A 84 -9.78 0.62 12.19
C GLU A 84 -8.68 1.53 11.61
N TRP A 85 -9.14 2.57 10.91
CA TRP A 85 -8.26 3.55 10.33
C TRP A 85 -7.78 4.51 11.42
N GLN A 86 -6.47 4.59 11.65
CA GLN A 86 -5.89 5.52 12.63
C GLN A 86 -5.49 6.85 11.96
N PRO A 87 -6.23 7.95 12.21
CA PRO A 87 -6.08 9.23 11.50
C PRO A 87 -4.76 9.97 11.76
N GLU A 88 -4.06 9.63 12.85
CA GLU A 88 -2.89 10.35 13.35
C GLU A 88 -1.70 10.37 12.38
N ILE A 89 -1.78 9.59 11.28
CA ILE A 89 -0.74 9.54 10.26
C ILE A 89 -0.86 10.67 9.21
N ILE A 90 -2.06 11.27 9.03
CA ILE A 90 -2.32 12.28 7.98
C ILE A 90 -2.14 13.74 8.43
N LEU A 91 -2.18 14.03 9.73
CA LEU A 91 -2.10 15.42 10.23
C LEU A 91 -0.69 15.77 10.75
N ILE A 92 0.33 15.73 9.87
CA ILE A 92 1.56 16.55 9.99
C ILE A 92 2.07 16.88 8.58
#